data_AF-A0A8S3IW49-F1
#
_entry.id   AF-A0A8S3IW49-F1
#
_cell.length_a   1.000
_cell.length_b   1.000
_cell.length_c   1.000
_cell.angle_alpha   90.00
_cell.angle_beta   90.00
_cell.angle_gamma   90.00
#
_symmetry.space_group_name_H-M   'P 1'
#
loop_
_entity.id
_entity.type
_entity.pdbx_description
1 polymer ?
#
loop_
_entity_poly.entity_id
_entity_poly.type
_entity_poly.pdbx_seq_one_letter_code
_entity_poly.pdbx_strand_id
1 'polypeptide(L)'
;YMLNLKSLKRILEIKDSLEKSLRRLIAKNNKILSSSGDDVIPVLKCLTDGFFMNAAQLSIDGYTYRTFRGSLQELYIHPSCILSAILSKQDTTQSQLPKTILFNELIQSSKIFMSDITVIDPNWLYEIAGHYYEQLSTRQWILKESYDLE
;
A
#
# COMPACT_ATOMS: atom_id res chain seq x y z
N TYR A 1 -11.07 11.95 -22.32
CA TYR A 1 -10.93 10.96 -21.25
C TYR A 1 -11.87 9.78 -21.51
N MET A 2 -11.34 8.56 -21.65
CA MET A 2 -12.16 7.35 -21.84
C MET A 2 -12.63 6.81 -20.48
N LEU A 3 -13.56 7.52 -19.83
CA LEU A 3 -14.12 7.11 -18.54
C LEU A 3 -15.44 6.34 -18.73
N ASN A 4 -15.61 5.24 -18.02
CA ASN A 4 -16.87 4.47 -18.05
C ASN A 4 -17.93 5.16 -17.19
N LEU A 5 -18.94 5.73 -17.84
CA LEU A 5 -20.04 6.45 -17.17
C LEU A 5 -20.86 5.57 -16.24
N LYS A 6 -21.05 4.28 -16.55
CA LYS A 6 -21.79 3.36 -15.67
C LYS A 6 -21.03 3.12 -14.37
N SER A 7 -19.71 2.92 -14.46
CA SER A 7 -18.85 2.78 -13.29
C SER A 7 -18.85 4.05 -12.44
N LEU A 8 -18.79 5.23 -13.06
CA LEU A 8 -18.82 6.51 -12.34
C LEU A 8 -20.12 6.70 -11.55
N LYS A 9 -21.28 6.41 -12.15
CA LYS A 9 -22.57 6.46 -11.47
C LYS A 9 -22.61 5.54 -10.25
N ARG A 10 -22.14 4.29 -10.42
CA ARG A 10 -22.07 3.32 -9.31
C ARG A 10 -21.15 3.80 -8.18
N ILE A 11 -20.01 4.41 -8.51
CA ILE A 11 -19.09 4.96 -7.49
C ILE A 11 -19.78 6.06 -6.68
N LEU A 12 -20.54 6.95 -7.32
CA LEU A 12 -21.30 8.00 -6.63
C LEU A 12 -22.36 7.40 -5.68
N GLU A 13 -23.11 6.39 -6.13
CA GLU A 13 -24.09 5.69 -5.29
C GLU A 13 -23.46 5.03 -4.06
N ILE A 14 -22.31 4.37 -4.24
CA ILE A 14 -21.56 3.74 -3.14
C ILE A 14 -21.05 4.81 -2.16
N LYS A 15 -20.51 5.91 -2.67
CA LYS A 15 -20.04 7.04 -1.86
C LYS A 15 -21.16 7.59 -0.98
N ASP A 16 -22.33 7.86 -1.56
CA ASP A 16 -23.49 8.38 -0.83
C ASP A 16 -23.97 7.41 0.27
N SER A 17 -23.93 6.11 -0.01
CA SER A 17 -24.28 5.07 0.96
C SER A 17 -23.30 5.01 2.14
N LEU A 18 -22.00 5.08 1.85
CA LEU A 18 -20.95 5.11 2.87
C LEU A 18 -21.02 6.38 3.71
N GLU A 19 -21.25 7.54 3.09
CA GLU A 19 -21.39 8.82 3.80
C GLU A 19 -22.56 8.79 4.78
N LYS A 20 -23.72 8.28 4.35
CA LYS A 20 -24.89 8.11 5.24
C LYS A 20 -24.58 7.23 6.44
N SER A 21 -23.84 6.14 6.21
CA SER A 21 -23.45 5.20 7.27
C SER A 21 -22.46 5.84 8.25
N LEU A 22 -21.45 6.56 7.74
CA LEU A 22 -20.47 7.27 8.55
C LEU A 22 -21.13 8.38 9.39
N ARG A 23 -22.04 9.17 8.83
CA ARG A 23 -22.76 10.22 9.56
C ARG A 23 -23.52 9.67 10.77
N ARG A 24 -24.13 8.48 10.65
CA ARG A 24 -24.81 7.81 11.77
C ARG A 24 -23.82 7.39 12.87
N LEU A 25 -22.68 6.82 12.50
CA LEU A 25 -21.64 6.41 13.46
C LEU A 25 -20.99 7.61 14.15
N ILE A 26 -20.74 8.68 13.42
CA ILE A 26 -20.17 9.93 13.92
C ILE A 26 -21.12 10.59 14.92
N ALA A 27 -22.41 10.68 14.60
CA ALA A 27 -23.44 11.20 15.50
C ALA A 27 -23.53 10.38 16.80
N LYS A 28 -23.42 9.05 16.72
CA LYS A 28 -23.43 8.16 17.89
C LYS A 28 -22.20 8.34 18.78
N ASN A 29 -21.03 8.60 18.18
CA ASN A 29 -19.74 8.68 18.89
C ASN A 29 -19.32 10.13 19.21
N ASN A 30 -20.19 11.11 18.96
CA ASN A 30 -19.95 12.54 19.15
C ASN A 30 -18.63 13.05 18.51
N LYS A 31 -18.29 12.52 17.33
CA LYS A 31 -17.12 12.93 16.55
C LYS A 31 -17.50 13.99 15.52
N ILE A 32 -16.51 14.64 14.91
CA ILE A 32 -16.72 15.62 13.83
C ILE A 32 -16.23 15.02 12.52
N LEU A 33 -17.05 15.13 11.47
CA LEU A 33 -16.63 14.80 10.10
C LEU A 33 -15.79 15.95 9.56
N SER A 34 -14.54 15.67 9.17
CA SER A 34 -13.63 16.63 8.56
C SER A 34 -13.06 16.06 7.26
N SER A 35 -12.60 16.96 6.38
CA SER A 35 -11.87 16.62 5.16
C SER A 35 -10.40 16.92 5.37
N SER A 36 -9.51 16.10 4.80
CA SER A 36 -8.07 16.38 4.79
C SER A 36 -7.68 17.52 3.84
N GLY A 37 -8.61 17.99 3.00
CA GLY A 37 -8.35 19.03 2.01
C GLY A 37 -7.28 18.57 1.02
N ASP A 38 -6.22 19.37 0.87
CA ASP A 38 -5.09 19.08 -0.01
C ASP A 38 -4.00 18.23 0.67
N ASP A 39 -4.10 17.99 1.98
CA ASP A 39 -3.14 17.15 2.69
C ASP A 39 -3.45 15.67 2.43
N VAL A 40 -2.50 15.00 1.80
CA VAL A 40 -2.58 13.57 1.48
C VAL A 40 -2.16 12.70 2.66
N ILE A 41 -1.37 13.21 3.61
CA ILE A 41 -0.78 12.40 4.68
C ILE A 41 -1.85 11.72 5.56
N PRO A 42 -2.93 12.38 6.00
CA PRO A 42 -3.98 11.73 6.78
C PRO A 42 -4.65 10.58 6.03
N VAL A 43 -4.83 10.73 4.71
CA VAL A 43 -5.41 9.69 3.84
C VAL A 43 -4.44 8.52 3.70
N LEU A 44 -3.16 8.79 3.49
CA LEU A 44 -2.13 7.75 3.40
C LEU A 44 -1.98 6.99 4.71
N LYS A 45 -2.01 7.66 5.86
CA LYS A 45 -1.98 7.00 7.17
C LYS A 45 -3.21 6.13 7.39
N CYS A 46 -4.40 6.60 6.99
CA CYS A 46 -5.63 5.81 7.05
C CYS A 46 -5.56 4.57 6.14
N LEU A 47 -5.03 4.70 4.92
CA LEU A 47 -4.78 3.56 4.05
C LEU A 47 -3.75 2.60 4.66
N THR A 48 -2.69 3.13 5.25
CA THR A 48 -1.68 2.33 5.94
C THR A 48 -2.29 1.52 7.07
N ASP A 49 -3.23 2.09 7.84
CA ASP A 49 -3.96 1.39 8.90
C ASP A 49 -4.89 0.28 8.37
N GLY A 50 -5.54 0.50 7.23
CA GLY A 50 -6.39 -0.53 6.61
C GLY A 50 -5.60 -1.64 5.90
N PHE A 51 -4.45 -1.31 5.32
CA PHE A 51 -3.68 -2.18 4.43
C PHE A 51 -2.28 -2.49 4.97
N PHE A 52 -2.03 -2.35 6.28
CA PHE A 52 -0.69 -2.53 6.86
C PHE A 52 -0.05 -3.88 6.52
N MET A 53 -0.83 -4.93 6.23
CA MET A 53 -0.31 -6.23 5.80
C MET A 53 0.15 -6.26 4.34
N ASN A 54 -0.37 -5.38 3.50
CA ASN A 54 -0.11 -5.29 2.07
C ASN A 54 0.96 -4.25 1.76
N ALA A 55 2.05 -4.29 2.53
CA ALA A 55 3.21 -3.44 2.31
C ALA A 55 4.35 -4.24 1.66
N ALA A 56 5.09 -3.57 0.77
CA ALA A 56 6.26 -4.14 0.12
C ALA A 56 7.44 -3.17 0.16
N GLN A 57 8.64 -3.73 0.24
CA GLN A 57 9.90 -3.01 0.22
C GLN A 57 10.66 -3.31 -1.07
N LEU A 58 11.36 -2.29 -1.58
CA LEU A 58 12.23 -2.44 -2.74
C LEU A 58 13.38 -3.42 -2.43
N SER A 59 13.59 -4.38 -3.32
CA SER A 59 14.73 -5.30 -3.29
C SER A 59 16.06 -4.55 -3.45
N ILE A 60 17.15 -5.19 -3.00
CA ILE A 60 18.53 -4.76 -3.26
C ILE A 60 18.81 -4.58 -4.77
N ASP A 61 18.13 -5.36 -5.62
CA ASP A 61 18.27 -5.33 -7.07
C ASP A 61 17.75 -4.01 -7.68
N GLY A 62 16.94 -3.27 -6.93
CA GLY A 62 16.43 -1.96 -7.34
C GLY A 62 15.26 -1.99 -8.33
N TYR A 63 14.81 -3.17 -8.78
CA TYR A 63 13.73 -3.32 -9.77
C TYR A 63 12.51 -4.14 -9.29
N THR A 64 12.69 -4.98 -8.28
CA THR A 64 11.67 -5.87 -7.74
C THR A 64 11.30 -5.47 -6.32
N TYR A 65 10.13 -5.88 -5.86
CA TYR A 65 9.69 -5.65 -4.49
C TYR A 65 9.52 -6.99 -3.77
N ARG A 66 9.67 -6.98 -2.45
CA ARG A 66 9.36 -8.12 -1.58
C ARG A 66 8.50 -7.65 -0.42
N THR A 67 7.62 -8.53 0.06
CA THR A 67 6.78 -8.21 1.22
C THR A 67 7.61 -8.21 2.49
N PHE A 68 7.22 -7.38 3.46
CA PHE A 68 7.86 -7.37 4.79
C PHE A 68 7.75 -8.69 5.54
N ARG A 69 6.84 -9.58 5.12
CA ARG A 69 6.71 -10.93 5.68
C ARG A 69 7.90 -11.85 5.38
N GLY A 70 8.84 -11.43 4.52
CA GLY A 70 9.98 -12.26 4.13
C GLY A 70 9.59 -13.30 3.08
N SER A 71 8.63 -12.98 2.21
CA SER A 71 8.35 -13.84 1.06
C SER A 71 9.56 -13.86 0.12
N LEU A 72 9.96 -15.06 -0.29
CA LEU A 72 10.95 -15.27 -1.36
C LEU A 72 10.42 -14.85 -2.74
N GLN A 73 9.11 -14.63 -2.87
CA GLN A 73 8.49 -14.29 -4.14
C GLN A 73 8.72 -12.82 -4.49
N GLU A 74 9.19 -12.60 -5.71
CA GLU A 74 9.39 -11.27 -6.26
C GLU A 74 8.07 -10.69 -6.76
N LEU A 75 7.82 -9.44 -6.38
CA LEU A 75 6.66 -8.68 -6.79
C LEU A 75 7.06 -7.60 -7.78
N TYR A 76 6.24 -7.44 -8.81
CA TYR A 76 6.45 -6.48 -9.89
C TYR A 76 5.33 -5.44 -9.88
N ILE A 77 5.61 -4.21 -10.31
CA ILE A 77 4.55 -3.21 -10.50
C ILE A 77 3.76 -3.57 -11.76
N HIS A 78 2.42 -3.65 -11.66
CA HIS A 78 1.59 -3.91 -12.83
C HIS A 78 1.71 -2.76 -13.87
N PRO A 79 1.78 -3.04 -15.18
CA PRO A 79 1.97 -2.00 -16.20
C PRO A 79 0.85 -0.96 -16.25
N SER A 80 -0.38 -1.32 -15.83
CA SER A 80 -1.49 -0.38 -15.73
C SER A 80 -1.37 0.63 -14.58
N CYS A 81 -0.46 0.41 -13.63
CA CYS A 81 -0.25 1.35 -12.54
C CYS A 81 0.41 2.64 -13.03
N ILE A 82 -0.12 3.77 -12.57
CA ILE A 82 0.40 5.10 -12.90
C ILE A 82 1.87 5.25 -12.48
N LEU A 83 2.26 4.66 -11.35
CA LEU A 83 3.66 4.65 -10.90
C LEU A 83 4.60 4.10 -11.97
N SER A 84 4.25 3.00 -12.65
CA SER A 84 5.05 2.45 -13.76
C SER A 84 5.26 3.46 -14.90
N ALA A 85 4.20 4.19 -15.25
CA ALA A 85 4.24 5.20 -16.30
C ALA A 85 4.99 6.48 -15.88
N ILE A 86 5.03 6.82 -14.59
CA ILE A 86 5.79 7.97 -14.07
C ILE A 86 7.29 7.61 -14.00
N LEU A 87 7.60 6.41 -13.50
CA LEU A 87 8.97 5.92 -13.31
C LEU A 87 9.71 5.69 -14.64
N SER A 88 8.99 5.34 -15.70
CA SER A 88 9.56 5.19 -17.05
C SER A 88 9.84 6.50 -17.78
N LYS A 89 9.33 7.64 -17.29
CA LYS A 89 9.46 8.96 -17.94
C LYS A 89 10.53 9.86 -17.34
N GLN A 90 11.07 9.50 -16.17
CA GLN A 90 12.13 10.26 -15.53
C GLN A 90 13.51 9.78 -16.02
N ASP A 91 13.79 10.07 -17.30
CA ASP A 91 15.15 10.04 -17.82
C ASP A 91 15.97 11.12 -17.12
N THR A 92 17.18 10.75 -16.71
CA THR A 92 18.25 11.60 -16.18
C THR A 92 18.24 11.77 -14.65
N THR A 93 19.27 11.17 -14.03
CA THR A 93 19.77 11.36 -12.66
C THR A 93 18.91 10.79 -11.51
N GLN A 94 19.17 9.52 -11.16
CA GLN A 94 18.79 8.88 -9.89
C GLN A 94 17.28 8.81 -9.55
N SER A 95 16.42 8.39 -10.48
CA SER A 95 15.05 7.97 -10.13
C SER A 95 15.08 6.60 -9.44
N GLN A 96 15.47 6.56 -8.17
CA GLN A 96 15.37 5.36 -7.35
C GLN A 96 13.89 5.05 -7.09
N LEU A 97 13.47 3.81 -7.38
CA LEU A 97 12.13 3.32 -7.05
C LEU A 97 11.82 3.59 -5.56
N PRO A 98 10.58 3.94 -5.21
CA PRO A 98 10.22 4.22 -3.83
C PRO A 98 10.53 3.01 -2.94
N LYS A 99 11.20 3.27 -1.80
CA LYS A 99 11.71 2.20 -0.92
C LYS A 99 10.59 1.35 -0.33
N THR A 100 9.46 1.97 -0.01
CA THR A 100 8.33 1.30 0.64
C THR A 100 7.04 1.74 -0.02
N ILE A 101 6.22 0.75 -0.34
CA ILE A 101 4.94 0.94 -1.02
C ILE A 101 3.86 0.11 -0.34
N LEU A 102 2.63 0.58 -0.51
CA LEU A 102 1.40 -0.10 -0.14
C LEU A 102 0.70 -0.52 -1.44
N PHE A 103 0.13 -1.72 -1.48
CA PHE A 103 -0.64 -2.21 -2.63
C PHE A 103 -2.02 -2.72 -2.22
N ASN A 104 -2.98 -2.66 -3.13
CA ASN A 104 -4.33 -3.15 -2.87
C ASN A 104 -4.43 -4.67 -3.11
N GLU A 105 -3.93 -5.13 -4.26
CA GLU A 105 -4.10 -6.51 -4.71
C GLU A 105 -2.85 -7.08 -5.39
N LEU A 106 -2.76 -8.41 -5.37
CA LEU A 106 -1.77 -9.18 -6.12
C LEU A 106 -2.46 -9.92 -7.27
N ILE A 107 -1.98 -9.69 -8.49
CA ILE A 107 -2.43 -10.34 -9.70
C ILE A 107 -1.37 -11.37 -10.08
N GLN A 108 -1.69 -12.64 -9.88
CA GLN A 108 -0.82 -13.74 -10.29
C GLN A 108 -1.10 -14.13 -11.74
N SER A 109 -0.11 -13.92 -12.61
CA SER A 109 -0.09 -14.42 -13.98
C SER A 109 1.23 -15.18 -14.21
N SER A 110 2.01 -14.83 -15.23
CA SER A 110 3.38 -15.35 -15.42
C SER A 110 4.36 -14.88 -14.33
N LYS A 111 4.11 -13.69 -13.79
CA LYS A 111 4.77 -13.12 -12.62
C LYS A 111 3.69 -12.59 -11.68
N ILE A 112 4.06 -12.30 -10.43
CA ILE A 112 3.14 -11.71 -9.46
C ILE A 112 3.24 -10.20 -9.58
N PHE A 113 2.15 -9.55 -9.94
CA PHE A 113 2.07 -8.11 -10.11
C PHE A 113 1.25 -7.47 -8.99
N MET A 114 1.70 -6.32 -8.49
CA MET A 114 0.96 -5.47 -7.57
C MET A 114 0.14 -4.46 -8.35
N SER A 115 -1.13 -4.30 -7.99
CA SER A 115 -2.02 -3.27 -8.54
C SER A 115 -2.44 -2.27 -7.47
N ASP A 116 -2.80 -1.06 -7.92
CA ASP A 116 -3.17 0.11 -7.11
C ASP A 116 -2.18 0.39 -5.98
N ILE A 117 -1.05 0.98 -6.37
CA ILE A 117 0.12 1.18 -5.51
C ILE A 117 0.19 2.63 -5.04
N THR A 118 0.55 2.82 -3.78
CA THR A 118 0.85 4.14 -3.21
C THR A 118 2.15 4.11 -2.41
N VAL A 119 2.89 5.22 -2.44
CA VAL A 119 4.14 5.36 -1.67
C VAL A 119 3.82 5.79 -0.24
N ILE A 120 4.45 5.16 0.73
CA ILE A 120 4.26 5.45 2.16
C ILE A 120 5.61 5.57 2.88
N ASP A 121 5.62 6.25 4.03
CA ASP A 121 6.74 6.21 4.95
C ASP A 121 6.74 4.86 5.71
N PRO A 122 7.84 4.09 5.70
CA PRO A 122 7.93 2.84 6.47
C PRO A 122 7.71 3.04 7.98
N ASN A 123 8.01 4.21 8.54
CA ASN A 123 7.81 4.48 9.97
C ASN A 123 6.33 4.33 10.37
N TRP A 124 5.40 4.67 9.48
CA TRP A 124 3.96 4.57 9.76
C TRP A 124 3.52 3.13 10.00
N LEU A 125 4.19 2.14 9.40
CA LEU A 125 3.88 0.73 9.62
C LEU A 125 4.16 0.30 11.06
N TYR A 126 5.26 0.79 11.64
CA TYR A 126 5.61 0.52 13.03
C TYR A 126 4.76 1.34 14.01
N GLU A 127 4.47 2.60 13.68
CA GLU A 127 3.57 3.45 14.48
C GLU A 127 2.16 2.85 14.60
N ILE A 128 1.62 2.35 13.49
CA ILE A 128 0.23 1.89 13.40
C ILE A 128 0.11 0.41 13.79
N ALA A 129 1.00 -0.43 13.29
CA ALA A 129 0.91 -1.88 13.43
C ALA A 129 2.19 -2.49 14.06
N GLY A 130 2.75 -1.84 15.09
CA GLY A 130 3.96 -2.31 15.77
C GLY A 130 3.91 -3.79 16.17
N HIS A 131 2.80 -4.24 16.75
CA HIS A 131 2.57 -5.64 17.13
C HIS A 131 2.74 -6.64 15.96
N TYR A 132 2.40 -6.25 14.74
CA TYR A 132 2.55 -7.09 13.56
C TYR A 132 4.01 -7.11 13.08
N TYR A 133 4.62 -5.92 12.98
CA TYR A 133 5.97 -5.76 12.44
C TYR A 133 7.08 -6.22 13.40
N GLU A 134 6.90 -6.11 14.71
CA GLU A 134 7.82 -6.66 15.73
C GLU A 134 7.83 -8.19 15.75
N GLN A 135 6.67 -8.82 15.53
CA GLN A 135 6.61 -10.28 15.40
C GLN A 135 7.30 -10.77 14.13
N LEU A 136 7.20 -9.99 13.04
CA LEU A 136 7.89 -10.32 11.78
C LEU A 136 9.41 -10.22 11.92
N SER A 137 9.94 -9.17 12.55
CA SER A 137 11.38 -9.04 12.78
C SER A 137 11.91 -10.20 13.64
N THR A 138 11.18 -10.56 14.69
CA THR A 138 11.54 -11.69 15.57
C THR A 138 11.55 -13.02 14.81
N ARG A 139 10.54 -13.28 13.97
CA ARG A 139 10.47 -14.50 13.16
C ARG A 139 11.59 -14.59 12.12
N GLN A 140 11.92 -13.48 11.47
CA GLN A 140 13.02 -13.45 10.51
C GLN A 140 14.37 -13.71 11.17
N TRP A 141 14.58 -13.19 12.38
CA TRP A 141 15.79 -13.44 13.16
C TRP A 141 15.95 -14.92 13.52
N ILE A 142 14.89 -15.56 14.05
CA ILE A 142 14.90 -16.99 14.37
C ILE A 142 15.20 -17.85 13.14
N LEU A 143 14.56 -17.56 12.00
CA LEU A 143 14.81 -18.30 10.76
C LEU A 143 16.25 -18.15 10.28
N LYS A 144 16.85 -16.96 10.43
CA LYS A 144 18.24 -16.73 10.05
C LYS A 144 19.21 -17.47 10.96
N GLU A 145 18.99 -17.44 12.28
CA GLU A 145 19.79 -18.16 13.27
C GLU A 145 19.76 -19.69 13.02
N SER A 146 18.61 -20.24 12.61
CA SER A 146 18.48 -21.66 12.28
C SER A 146 19.25 -22.07 11.02
N TYR A 147 19.38 -21.18 10.02
CA TYR A 147 20.14 -21.44 8.80
C TYR A 147 21.66 -21.29 9.01
N ASP A 148 22.09 -20.44 9.95
CA ASP A 148 23.51 -20.22 10.23
C ASP A 148 24.11 -21.33 11.14
N LEU A 149 23.27 -22.23 11.68
CA LEU A 149 23.64 -23.36 12.55
C LEU A 149 23.67 -24.73 11.84
N GLU A 150 23.32 -24.79 10.54
CA GLU A 150 23.44 -25.96 9.66
C GLU A 150 24.63 -25.81 8.69
#